data_AF-A0A9D2CA63-F1
#
_entry.id   AF-A0A9D2CA63-F1
#
_cell.length_a   1.000
_cell.length_b   1.000
_cell.length_c   1.000
_cell.angle_alpha   90.00
_cell.angle_beta   90.00
_cell.angle_gamma   90.00
#
_symmetry.space_group_name_H-M   'P 1'
#
loop_
_entity.id
_entity.type
_entity.pdbx_description
1 polymer ?
#
loop_
_entity_poly.entity_id
_entity_poly.type
_entity_poly.pdbx_seq_one_letter_code
_entity_poly.pdbx_strand_id
1 'polypeptide(L)'
;MSIDIPTPGDFAELTQHRNGASVSIYVSATGNGSHAITHDVDAAQTALRSALHDALHELTESGASAADKSAISSHVETLLGRRLFWATGARSIAIFITPESARAFRLMNRLPFAWSTGDRFDVGPMVRAVTFDYTGYVLAITEGDVRLMHLTSDAT
;
A
#
# COMPACT_ATOMS: atom_id res chain seq x y z
N MET A 1 -5.34 -11.05 11.89
CA MET A 1 -5.31 -10.61 10.48
C MET A 1 -5.51 -9.11 10.50
N SER A 2 -4.47 -8.31 10.30
CA SER A 2 -4.58 -6.84 10.46
C SER A 2 -4.46 -6.16 9.12
N ILE A 3 -5.44 -5.33 8.81
CA ILE A 3 -5.39 -4.30 7.77
C ILE A 3 -4.70 -3.10 8.42
N ASP A 4 -3.80 -2.43 7.70
CA ASP A 4 -3.23 -1.17 8.19
C ASP A 4 -4.03 -0.04 7.54
N ILE A 5 -5.01 0.48 8.28
CA ILE A 5 -5.75 1.66 7.86
C ILE A 5 -4.81 2.85 8.04
N PRO A 6 -4.41 3.54 6.96
CA PRO A 6 -3.55 4.71 7.08
C PRO A 6 -4.28 5.79 7.88
N THR A 7 -3.64 6.28 8.93
CA THR A 7 -4.20 7.33 9.78
C THR A 7 -3.95 8.71 9.15
N PRO A 8 -4.72 9.75 9.54
CA PRO A 8 -4.40 11.12 9.14
C PRO A 8 -2.97 11.55 9.49
N GLY A 9 -2.42 11.02 10.58
CA GLY A 9 -1.01 11.22 10.97
C GLY A 9 -0.03 10.61 9.96
N ASP A 10 -0.28 9.38 9.50
CA ASP A 10 0.53 8.74 8.46
C ASP A 10 0.54 9.56 7.17
N PHE A 11 -0.63 10.07 6.75
CA PHE A 11 -0.73 10.94 5.57
C PHE A 11 0.08 12.23 5.72
N ALA A 12 0.00 12.87 6.89
CA ALA A 12 0.75 14.09 7.17
C ALA A 12 2.27 13.82 7.12
N GLU A 13 2.73 12.73 7.73
CA GLU A 13 4.15 12.35 7.73
C GLU A 13 4.66 12.05 6.32
N LEU A 14 3.93 11.25 5.53
CA LEU A 14 4.28 10.94 4.14
C LEU A 14 4.35 12.20 3.27
N THR A 15 3.40 13.13 3.44
CA THR A 15 3.33 14.36 2.64
C THR A 15 4.39 15.38 3.03
N GLN A 16 4.90 15.33 4.27
CA GLN A 16 5.97 16.20 4.75
C GLN A 16 7.36 15.65 4.43
N HIS A 17 7.49 14.33 4.22
CA HIS A 17 8.77 13.70 3.92
C HIS A 17 9.39 14.24 2.63
N ARG A 18 10.70 14.51 2.65
CA ARG A 18 11.47 15.03 1.51
C ARG A 18 12.77 14.27 1.41
N ASN A 19 13.00 13.65 0.26
CA ASN A 19 14.27 13.02 -0.10
C ASN A 19 14.35 12.95 -1.62
N GLY A 20 15.49 13.32 -2.22
CA GLY A 20 15.70 13.25 -3.68
C GLY A 20 15.64 11.84 -4.26
N ALA A 21 15.71 10.81 -3.42
CA ALA A 21 15.57 9.40 -3.78
C ALA A 21 14.30 8.78 -3.17
N SER A 22 13.17 9.50 -3.21
CA SER A 22 11.88 8.97 -2.75
C SER A 22 11.25 8.08 -3.83
N VAL A 23 10.77 6.91 -3.43
CA VAL A 23 10.10 5.94 -4.32
C VAL A 23 8.72 5.62 -3.74
N SER A 24 7.70 5.69 -4.59
CA SER A 24 6.33 5.25 -4.27
C SER A 24 5.95 4.09 -5.18
N ILE A 25 5.48 2.98 -4.61
CA ILE A 25 5.06 1.79 -5.36
C ILE A 25 3.69 1.35 -4.88
N TYR A 26 2.81 1.10 -5.83
CA TYR A 26 1.49 0.53 -5.62
C TYR A 26 1.41 -0.84 -6.29
N VAL A 27 1.28 -1.87 -5.47
CA VAL A 27 1.07 -3.24 -5.93
C VAL A 27 -0.41 -3.58 -5.77
N SER A 28 -1.00 -4.16 -6.80
CA SER A 28 -2.32 -4.77 -6.72
C SER A 28 -2.22 -6.25 -7.05
N ALA A 29 -3.19 -7.05 -6.61
CA ALA A 29 -3.36 -8.40 -7.13
C ALA A 29 -3.64 -8.29 -8.64
N THR A 30 -2.59 -8.50 -9.44
CA THR A 30 -2.66 -8.50 -10.90
C THR A 30 -3.35 -9.78 -11.34
N GLY A 31 -4.68 -9.73 -11.30
CA GLY A 31 -5.57 -10.76 -11.77
C GLY A 31 -6.90 -10.13 -12.10
N ASN A 32 -7.46 -10.53 -13.23
CA ASN A 32 -8.78 -10.34 -13.79
C ASN A 32 -9.98 -10.67 -12.84
N GLY A 33 -9.77 -10.70 -11.51
CA GLY A 33 -10.82 -10.84 -10.51
C GLY A 33 -10.55 -10.01 -9.25
N SER A 34 -11.60 -9.82 -8.46
CA SER A 34 -11.65 -9.05 -7.20
C SER A 34 -10.90 -9.70 -6.02
N HIS A 35 -9.74 -10.32 -6.25
CA HIS A 35 -9.06 -11.18 -5.28
C HIS A 35 -8.05 -10.42 -4.40
N ALA A 36 -7.91 -10.87 -3.15
CA ALA A 36 -6.90 -10.38 -2.21
C ALA A 36 -5.48 -10.85 -2.57
N ILE A 37 -4.47 -10.09 -2.15
CA ILE A 37 -3.03 -10.38 -2.38
C ILE A 37 -2.65 -11.77 -1.89
N THR A 38 -3.24 -12.26 -0.79
CA THR A 38 -2.95 -13.60 -0.27
C THR A 38 -3.25 -14.75 -1.25
N HIS A 39 -4.05 -14.52 -2.30
CA HIS A 39 -4.33 -15.55 -3.30
C HIS A 39 -3.22 -15.69 -4.35
N ASP A 40 -2.41 -14.65 -4.54
CA ASP A 40 -1.30 -14.66 -5.50
C ASP A 40 -0.16 -13.78 -4.99
N VAL A 41 0.47 -14.26 -3.91
CA VAL A 41 1.59 -13.56 -3.27
C VAL A 41 2.79 -13.49 -4.21
N ASP A 42 3.05 -14.55 -4.97
CA ASP A 42 4.21 -14.63 -5.85
C ASP A 42 4.11 -13.62 -7.00
N ALA A 43 2.93 -13.44 -7.62
CA ALA A 43 2.74 -12.39 -8.62
C ALA A 43 2.89 -10.99 -8.00
N ALA A 44 2.33 -10.76 -6.81
CA ALA A 44 2.44 -9.46 -6.13
C ALA A 44 3.91 -9.12 -5.78
N GLN A 45 4.68 -10.09 -5.29
CA GLN A 45 6.11 -9.92 -5.02
C GLN A 45 6.91 -9.70 -6.31
N THR A 46 6.57 -10.40 -7.39
CA THR A 46 7.21 -10.23 -8.70
C THR A 46 6.95 -8.83 -9.25
N ALA A 47 5.71 -8.35 -9.17
CA ALA A 47 5.33 -7.00 -9.56
C ALA A 47 6.08 -5.93 -8.75
N LEU A 48 6.26 -6.15 -7.43
CA LEU A 48 7.07 -5.27 -6.58
C LEU A 48 8.53 -5.23 -7.03
N ARG A 49 9.15 -6.38 -7.31
CA ARG A 49 10.54 -6.45 -7.78
C ARG A 49 10.71 -5.73 -9.12
N SER A 50 9.77 -5.90 -10.04
CA SER A 50 9.79 -5.21 -11.34
C SER A 50 9.66 -3.69 -11.16
N ALA A 51 8.69 -3.23 -10.37
CA ALA A 51 8.51 -1.79 -10.09
C ALA A 51 9.74 -1.17 -9.44
N LEU A 52 10.36 -1.88 -8.49
CA LEU A 52 11.58 -1.43 -7.84
C LEU A 52 12.72 -1.33 -8.86
N HIS A 53 12.89 -2.33 -9.73
CA HIS A 53 13.93 -2.29 -10.75
C HIS A 53 13.81 -1.05 -11.65
N ASP A 54 12.60 -0.78 -12.14
CA ASP A 54 12.32 0.36 -13.00
C ASP A 54 12.53 1.70 -12.25
N ALA A 55 12.08 1.78 -10.99
CA ALA A 55 12.28 2.95 -10.15
C ALA A 55 13.76 3.25 -9.86
N LEU A 56 14.57 2.22 -9.59
CA LEU A 56 16.01 2.39 -9.36
C LEU A 56 16.74 2.81 -10.64
N HIS A 57 16.26 2.38 -11.80
CA HIS A 57 16.77 2.84 -13.09
C HIS A 57 16.50 4.34 -13.26
N GLU A 58 15.27 4.80 -13.07
CA GLU A 58 14.91 6.24 -13.16
C GLU A 58 15.67 7.09 -12.11
N LEU A 59 15.84 6.59 -10.89
CA LEU A 59 16.66 7.24 -9.87
C LEU A 59 18.13 7.41 -10.29
N THR A 60 18.66 6.46 -11.08
CA THR A 60 20.03 6.58 -11.59
C THR A 60 20.15 7.72 -12.60
N GLU A 61 19.16 7.87 -13.48
CA GLU A 61 19.13 8.95 -14.48
C GLU A 61 18.99 10.33 -13.84
N SER A 62 18.32 10.41 -12.68
CA SER A 62 18.17 11.63 -11.87
C SER A 62 19.32 11.89 -10.89
N GLY A 63 20.36 11.05 -10.90
CA GLY A 63 21.61 11.28 -10.17
C GLY A 63 21.69 10.70 -8.75
N ALA A 64 20.80 9.77 -8.40
CA ALA A 64 20.86 9.08 -7.10
C ALA A 64 22.15 8.25 -6.96
N SER A 65 22.73 8.24 -5.76
CA SER A 65 23.97 7.52 -5.50
C SER A 65 23.76 6.00 -5.50
N ALA A 66 24.84 5.25 -5.73
CA ALA A 66 24.79 3.79 -5.60
C ALA A 66 24.45 3.34 -4.18
N ALA A 67 24.84 4.12 -3.16
CA ALA A 67 24.54 3.84 -1.77
C ALA A 67 23.02 3.97 -1.49
N ASP A 68 22.40 5.03 -1.99
CA ASP A 68 20.95 5.26 -1.84
C ASP A 68 20.15 4.12 -2.47
N LYS A 69 20.50 3.74 -3.70
CA LYS A 69 19.86 2.61 -4.40
C LYS A 69 20.00 1.30 -3.64
N SER A 70 21.18 1.02 -3.08
CA SER A 70 21.40 -0.18 -2.27
C SER A 70 20.55 -0.19 -1.00
N ALA A 71 20.41 0.96 -0.33
CA ALA A 71 19.58 1.09 0.86
C ALA A 71 18.09 0.86 0.54
N ILE A 72 17.59 1.48 -0.53
CA ILE A 72 16.21 1.30 -1.02
C ILE A 72 15.95 -0.18 -1.35
N SER A 73 16.85 -0.85 -2.08
CA SER A 73 16.74 -2.28 -2.38
C SER A 73 16.71 -3.14 -1.12
N SER A 74 17.57 -2.83 -0.13
CA SER A 74 17.62 -3.58 1.12
C SER A 74 16.31 -3.51 1.91
N HIS A 75 15.68 -2.33 1.95
CA HIS A 75 14.36 -2.17 2.58
C HIS A 75 13.29 -3.03 1.90
N VAL A 76 13.29 -3.08 0.57
CA VAL A 76 12.31 -3.89 -0.18
C VAL A 76 12.57 -5.39 -0.02
N GLU A 77 13.82 -5.84 -0.05
CA GLU A 77 14.15 -7.24 0.21
C GLU A 77 13.72 -7.68 1.62
N THR A 78 13.90 -6.80 2.61
CA THR A 78 13.39 -7.02 3.96
C THR A 78 11.86 -7.16 3.97
N LEU A 79 11.14 -6.33 3.20
CA LEU A 79 9.68 -6.41 3.08
C LEU A 79 9.22 -7.70 2.37
N LEU A 80 9.91 -8.12 1.32
CA LEU A 80 9.65 -9.37 0.58
C LEU A 80 9.78 -10.60 1.48
N GLY A 81 10.74 -10.59 2.42
CA GLY A 81 10.93 -11.67 3.39
C GLY A 81 9.83 -11.80 4.46
N ARG A 82 8.98 -10.79 4.65
CA ARG A 82 7.97 -10.75 5.72
C ARG A 82 6.70 -11.55 5.37
N ARG A 83 6.75 -12.88 5.49
CA ARG A 83 5.61 -13.77 5.15
C ARG A 83 4.24 -13.32 5.71
N LEU A 84 4.17 -12.90 6.98
CA LEU A 84 2.92 -12.46 7.62
C LEU A 84 2.35 -11.16 7.04
N PHE A 85 3.18 -10.33 6.42
CA PHE A 85 2.74 -9.10 5.75
C PHE A 85 1.94 -9.44 4.48
N TRP A 86 2.37 -10.45 3.74
CA TRP A 86 1.76 -10.89 2.48
C TRP A 86 0.53 -11.80 2.67
N ALA A 87 0.45 -12.52 3.79
CA ALA A 87 -0.68 -13.37 4.16
C ALA A 87 -1.88 -12.55 4.67
N THR A 88 -2.36 -11.58 3.88
CA THR A 88 -3.41 -10.61 4.27
C THR A 88 -4.52 -10.52 3.23
N GLY A 89 -5.70 -10.10 3.68
CA GLY A 89 -6.88 -9.88 2.84
C GLY A 89 -6.83 -8.57 2.03
N ALA A 90 -5.71 -7.85 2.06
CA ALA A 90 -5.54 -6.60 1.34
C ALA A 90 -5.68 -6.81 -0.16
N ARG A 91 -6.26 -5.83 -0.86
CA ARG A 91 -6.44 -5.85 -2.33
C ARG A 91 -5.35 -5.08 -3.05
N SER A 92 -4.73 -4.14 -2.34
CA SER A 92 -3.55 -3.41 -2.78
C SER A 92 -2.60 -3.15 -1.62
N ILE A 93 -1.34 -2.93 -1.95
CA ILE A 93 -0.28 -2.55 -1.02
C ILE A 93 0.36 -1.27 -1.55
N ALA A 94 0.46 -0.26 -0.69
CA ALA A 94 1.19 0.97 -0.97
C ALA A 94 2.51 0.96 -0.21
N ILE A 95 3.62 1.25 -0.88
CA ILE A 95 4.97 1.15 -0.35
C ILE A 95 5.71 2.46 -0.66
N PHE A 96 6.24 3.09 0.37
CA PHE A 96 6.98 4.35 0.30
C PHE A 96 8.37 4.13 0.84
N ILE A 97 9.39 4.35 0.02
CA ILE A 97 10.77 4.01 0.34
C ILE A 97 11.67 5.21 0.11
N THR A 98 12.59 5.39 1.04
CA THR A 98 13.73 6.29 1.00
C THR A 98 14.98 5.50 1.40
N PRO A 99 16.19 6.02 1.21
CA PRO A 99 17.40 5.39 1.76
C PRO A 99 17.31 5.15 3.28
N GLU A 100 16.66 6.06 4.01
CA GLU A 100 16.60 6.02 5.47
C GLU A 100 15.49 5.11 6.01
N SER A 101 14.39 4.96 5.28
CA SER A 101 13.21 4.26 5.78
C SER A 101 12.30 3.72 4.67
N ALA A 102 11.54 2.68 5.02
CA ALA A 102 10.43 2.20 4.21
C ALA A 102 9.16 2.04 5.06
N ARG A 103 8.03 2.44 4.47
CA ARG A 103 6.69 2.26 5.05
C ARG A 103 5.82 1.54 4.06
N ALA A 104 5.03 0.59 4.55
CA ALA A 104 4.14 -0.20 3.72
C ALA A 104 2.76 -0.28 4.37
N PHE A 105 1.72 -0.04 3.58
CA PHE A 105 0.32 -0.01 3.99
C PHE A 105 -0.48 -1.05 3.23
N ARG A 106 -1.34 -1.76 3.95
CA ARG A 106 -2.21 -2.81 3.40
C ARG A 106 -3.61 -2.24 3.23
N LEU A 107 -4.04 -2.10 1.98
CA LEU A 107 -5.27 -1.39 1.64
C LEU A 107 -6.34 -2.38 1.17
N MET A 108 -7.56 -2.18 1.66
CA MET A 108 -8.72 -2.95 1.19
C MET A 108 -9.24 -2.46 -0.16
N ASN A 109 -8.83 -1.27 -0.60
CA ASN A 109 -9.20 -0.75 -1.91
C ASN A 109 -8.27 -1.24 -3.01
N ARG A 110 -8.81 -1.30 -4.22
CA ARG A 110 -8.03 -1.62 -5.41
C ARG A 110 -7.45 -0.34 -5.98
N LEU A 111 -6.14 -0.18 -5.78
CA LEU A 111 -5.35 0.81 -6.49
C LEU A 111 -4.78 0.21 -7.77
N PRO A 112 -4.69 0.98 -8.87
CA PRO A 112 -3.98 0.53 -10.05
C PRO A 112 -2.51 0.28 -9.69
N PHE A 113 -1.88 -0.67 -10.39
CA PHE A 113 -0.43 -0.80 -10.33
C PHE A 113 0.21 0.47 -10.86
N ALA A 114 1.09 1.06 -10.08
CA ALA A 114 1.80 2.28 -10.42
C ALA A 114 3.08 2.38 -9.59
N TRP A 115 4.05 3.10 -10.11
CA TRP A 115 5.23 3.49 -9.37
C TRP A 115 5.66 4.89 -9.81
N SER A 116 6.36 5.59 -8.93
CA SER A 116 6.90 6.93 -9.21
C SER A 116 8.14 7.20 -8.37
N THR A 117 9.03 8.03 -8.89
CA THR A 117 10.20 8.55 -8.18
C THR A 117 10.14 10.07 -8.07
N GLY A 118 10.86 10.66 -7.12
CA GLY A 118 10.94 12.12 -7.00
C GLY A 118 11.49 12.61 -5.65
N ASP A 119 11.31 13.90 -5.39
CA ASP A 119 11.66 14.54 -4.10
C ASP A 119 10.63 14.24 -2.99
N ARG A 120 9.48 13.69 -3.36
CA ARG A 120 8.28 13.47 -2.53
C ARG A 120 7.62 12.14 -2.88
N PHE A 121 6.87 11.61 -1.92
CA PHE A 121 5.99 10.49 -2.15
C PHE A 121 4.73 10.90 -2.94
N ASP A 122 4.32 10.07 -3.89
CA ASP A 122 3.01 10.19 -4.53
C ASP A 122 1.96 9.52 -3.63
N VAL A 123 1.34 10.32 -2.77
CA VAL A 123 0.29 9.88 -1.84
C VAL A 123 -1.12 10.00 -2.47
N GLY A 124 -1.22 10.60 -3.67
CA GLY A 124 -2.50 10.89 -4.34
C GLY A 124 -3.42 9.67 -4.50
N PRO A 125 -2.91 8.51 -4.97
CA PRO A 125 -3.70 7.29 -5.09
C PRO A 125 -4.31 6.82 -3.76
N MET A 126 -3.61 6.99 -2.62
CA MET A 126 -4.14 6.60 -1.31
C MET A 126 -5.25 7.52 -0.80
N VAL A 127 -5.17 8.83 -1.07
CA VAL A 127 -6.19 9.78 -0.60
C VAL A 127 -7.57 9.37 -1.10
N ARG A 128 -7.68 8.97 -2.38
CA ARG A 128 -8.93 8.46 -2.97
C ARG A 128 -9.39 7.13 -2.36
N ALA A 129 -8.47 6.31 -1.87
CA ALA A 129 -8.81 5.08 -1.18
C ALA A 129 -9.35 5.34 0.23
N VAL A 130 -8.90 6.37 0.94
CA VAL A 130 -9.34 6.61 2.33
C VAL A 130 -10.56 7.56 2.38
N THR A 131 -10.94 8.20 1.27
CA THR A 131 -12.07 9.16 1.26
C THR A 131 -13.45 8.53 1.39
N PHE A 132 -13.57 7.20 1.31
CA PHE A 132 -14.84 6.51 1.56
C PHE A 132 -14.80 5.90 2.95
N ASP A 133 -15.56 6.48 3.87
CA ASP A 133 -15.89 5.81 5.13
C ASP A 133 -16.46 4.43 4.80
N TYR A 134 -15.86 3.37 5.34
CA TYR A 134 -16.44 2.03 5.30
C TYR A 134 -17.69 2.01 6.18
N THR A 135 -18.78 2.59 5.67
CA THR A 135 -20.11 2.52 6.28
C THR A 135 -20.76 1.21 5.87
N GLY A 136 -21.08 0.37 6.85
CA GLY A 136 -21.79 -0.88 6.64
C GLY A 136 -23.20 -0.83 7.23
N TYR A 137 -24.13 -1.59 6.66
CA TYR A 137 -25.43 -1.84 7.29
C TYR A 137 -25.62 -3.35 7.45
N VAL A 138 -26.02 -3.78 8.65
CA VAL A 138 -26.39 -5.17 8.93
C VAL A 138 -27.90 -5.22 9.10
N LEU A 139 -28.57 -5.97 8.23
CA LEU A 139 -29.99 -6.25 8.35
C LEU A 139 -30.18 -7.63 8.98
N ALA A 140 -30.66 -7.67 10.22
CA ALA A 140 -31.06 -8.88 10.90
C ALA A 140 -32.57 -9.09 10.74
N ILE A 141 -32.95 -10.22 10.17
CA ILE A 141 -34.35 -10.60 9.94
C ILE A 141 -34.66 -11.85 10.75
N THR A 142 -35.74 -11.80 11.54
CA THR A 142 -36.32 -12.97 12.20
C THR A 142 -37.82 -13.02 11.93
N GLU A 143 -38.49 -14.12 12.27
CA GLU A 143 -39.94 -14.17 12.18
C GLU A 143 -40.54 -13.13 13.15
N GLY A 144 -41.19 -12.10 12.60
CA GLY A 144 -41.82 -11.03 13.36
C GLY A 144 -40.93 -9.87 13.83
N ASP A 145 -39.62 -9.85 13.53
CA ASP A 145 -38.72 -8.73 13.89
C ASP A 145 -37.71 -8.43 12.76
N VAL A 146 -37.40 -7.15 12.59
CA VAL A 146 -36.41 -6.66 11.62
C VAL A 146 -35.60 -5.56 12.27
N ARG A 147 -34.28 -5.75 12.32
CA ARG A 147 -33.34 -4.76 12.88
C ARG A 147 -32.32 -4.36 11.83
N LEU A 148 -32.20 -3.06 11.59
CA LEU A 148 -31.13 -2.49 10.79
C LEU A 148 -30.10 -1.85 11.72
N MET A 149 -28.87 -2.35 11.68
CA MET A 149 -27.76 -1.86 12.48
C MET A 149 -26.77 -1.13 11.57
N HIS A 150 -26.39 0.08 11.95
CA HIS A 150 -25.39 0.88 11.22
C HIS A 150 -24.00 0.58 11.81
N LEU A 151 -23.07 0.19 10.95
CA LEU A 151 -21.66 0.02 11.27
C LEU A 151 -20.91 1.28 10.83
N THR A 152 -20.46 2.05 11.81
CA THR A 152 -19.53 3.16 11.60
C THR A 152 -18.10 2.63 11.61
N SER A 153 -17.20 3.26 10.85
CA SER A 153 -15.76 2.97 10.85
C SER A 153 -15.04 3.38 12.15
N ASP A 154 -15.75 4.06 13.06
CA ASP A 154 -15.23 4.54 14.33
C ASP A 154 -15.15 3.39 15.35
N ALA A 155 -13.94 2.85 15.54
CA ALA A 155 -13.61 1.98 16.65
C ALA A 155 -12.79 2.80 17.66
N THR A 156 -13.48 3.56 18.52
CA THR A 156 -12.92 4.10 19.77
C THR A 156 -13.05 3.11 20.90
#